data_AF-A0A7W4GZ68-F1
#
_entry.id   AF-A0A7W4GZ68-F1
#
_cell.length_a   1.000
_cell.length_b   1.000
_cell.length_c   1.000
_cell.angle_alpha   90.00
_cell.angle_beta   90.00
_cell.angle_gamma   90.00
#
_symmetry.space_group_name_H-M   'P 1'
#
loop_
_entity.id
_entity.type
_entity.pdbx_description
1 polymer ?
#
loop_
_entity_poly.entity_id
_entity_poly.type
_entity_poly.pdbx_seq_one_letter_code
_entity_poly.pdbx_strand_id
1 'polypeptide(L)'
;MPPIYAKLSSVRIPPLPLLTVAALLSLSACQNANESNPGSVQAATGVTCEYPSDGEPARPVDPPVGENVPDQGTVGLTLHLTAGDVDLTLDRAKAPCTVNSFVSLAEQGYFDDTQCHRLVDYGIFILQCGDPTATGTGGPGYTIPDELDPAPTYPAGTVAMAKRQPPDTGGSQFFLVWADTPLPPEYTVFGTMDQEGLDVVAGIAAQGVDGTDQTSPNAEARIESVTLG
;
A
#
# COMPACT_ATOMS: atom_id res chain seq x y z
N MET A 1 -42.34 61.54 20.57
CA MET A 1 -41.28 62.11 19.71
C MET A 1 -41.70 61.90 18.26
N PRO A 2 -41.69 62.94 17.41
CA PRO A 2 -42.44 62.98 16.15
C PRO A 2 -41.68 62.29 14.99
N PRO A 3 -42.37 61.81 13.94
CA PRO A 3 -41.75 61.46 12.67
C PRO A 3 -41.53 62.73 11.82
N ILE A 4 -40.34 62.83 11.22
CA ILE A 4 -39.92 63.92 10.34
C ILE A 4 -40.35 63.61 8.89
N TYR A 5 -40.85 64.66 8.23
CA TYR A 5 -41.35 64.76 6.86
C TYR A 5 -40.29 64.48 5.78
N ALA A 6 -40.74 63.94 4.63
CA ALA A 6 -40.29 64.41 3.32
C ALA A 6 -41.35 64.11 2.23
N LYS A 7 -42.03 65.16 1.74
CA LYS A 7 -42.66 65.24 0.42
C LYS A 7 -41.56 65.53 -0.60
N LEU A 8 -41.65 64.99 -1.83
CA LEU A 8 -41.49 65.75 -3.09
C LEU A 8 -41.68 64.88 -4.35
N SER A 9 -42.83 65.12 -5.00
CA SER A 9 -43.09 65.31 -6.42
C SER A 9 -42.31 64.57 -7.52
N SER A 10 -43.08 63.77 -8.26
CA SER A 10 -43.13 63.55 -9.72
C SER A 10 -42.20 64.36 -10.65
N VAL A 11 -41.46 63.64 -11.51
CA VAL A 11 -41.18 64.04 -12.90
C VAL A 11 -41.25 62.80 -13.82
N ARG A 12 -42.13 62.84 -14.82
CA ARG A 12 -42.17 61.95 -16.01
C ARG A 12 -41.53 62.69 -17.17
N ILE A 13 -40.63 62.09 -17.97
CA ILE A 13 -40.47 62.29 -19.44
C ILE A 13 -39.62 61.11 -20.03
N PRO A 14 -39.47 60.93 -21.36
CA PRO A 14 -40.21 60.06 -22.32
C PRO A 14 -39.40 58.83 -22.83
N PRO A 15 -39.93 57.98 -23.74
CA PRO A 15 -39.18 56.87 -24.32
C PRO A 15 -38.30 57.31 -25.51
N LEU A 16 -37.13 56.68 -25.68
CA LEU A 16 -36.24 56.82 -26.84
C LEU A 16 -36.00 55.46 -27.52
N PRO A 17 -35.77 55.43 -28.85
CA PRO A 17 -36.15 54.32 -29.72
C PRO A 17 -35.08 53.23 -29.91
N LEU A 18 -35.55 52.07 -30.36
CA LEU A 18 -34.78 50.94 -30.89
C LEU A 18 -33.83 51.40 -32.02
N LEU A 19 -32.53 51.14 -31.85
CA LEU A 19 -31.53 51.23 -32.91
C LEU A 19 -31.19 49.80 -33.37
N THR A 20 -31.70 49.40 -34.53
CA THR A 20 -31.28 48.17 -35.22
C THR A 20 -30.00 48.47 -36.01
N VAL A 21 -28.89 47.86 -35.63
CA VAL A 21 -27.64 47.87 -36.40
C VAL A 21 -27.56 46.58 -37.21
N ALA A 22 -27.59 46.72 -38.53
CA ALA A 22 -27.21 45.68 -39.47
C ALA A 22 -25.69 45.72 -39.70
N ALA A 23 -25.02 44.58 -39.61
CA ALA A 23 -23.64 44.42 -40.08
C ALA A 23 -23.53 43.09 -40.86
N LEU A 24 -23.50 43.19 -42.18
CA LEU A 24 -22.87 42.22 -43.06
C LEU A 24 -21.43 42.68 -43.30
N LEU A 25 -20.45 41.79 -43.16
CA LEU A 25 -19.40 41.54 -44.17
C LEU A 25 -18.41 40.47 -43.69
N SER A 26 -18.25 39.50 -44.57
CA SER A 26 -17.39 38.31 -44.57
C SER A 26 -15.90 38.61 -44.71
N LEU A 27 -15.03 37.82 -44.06
CA LEU A 27 -13.72 37.44 -44.60
C LEU A 27 -13.32 36.03 -44.16
N SER A 28 -13.11 35.16 -45.13
CA SER A 28 -12.46 33.86 -45.00
C SER A 28 -11.00 34.01 -44.60
N ALA A 29 -10.58 33.33 -43.54
CA ALA A 29 -9.18 33.04 -43.26
C ALA A 29 -8.97 31.53 -43.36
N CYS A 30 -8.26 31.10 -44.41
CA CYS A 30 -7.60 29.81 -44.43
C CYS A 30 -6.26 29.98 -43.71
N GLN A 31 -6.00 29.21 -42.66
CA GLN A 31 -4.63 28.98 -42.22
C GLN A 31 -4.47 27.52 -41.80
N ASN A 32 -3.69 26.80 -42.61
CA ASN A 32 -3.19 25.47 -42.32
C ASN A 32 -1.94 25.60 -41.46
N ALA A 33 -2.02 25.10 -40.23
CA ALA A 33 -0.89 24.68 -39.42
C ALA A 33 -1.45 23.68 -38.40
N ASN A 34 -1.57 22.41 -38.79
CA ASN A 34 -1.66 21.35 -37.81
C ASN A 34 -0.29 20.66 -37.80
N GLU A 35 0.61 21.31 -37.07
CA GLU A 35 1.83 20.71 -36.57
C GLU A 35 1.43 19.39 -35.90
N SER A 36 2.04 18.31 -36.34
CA SER A 36 2.05 17.04 -35.64
C SER A 36 2.61 17.27 -34.24
N ASN A 37 1.72 17.44 -33.27
CA ASN A 37 2.03 17.42 -31.85
C ASN A 37 2.69 16.06 -31.57
N PRO A 38 3.99 15.99 -31.23
CA PRO A 38 4.53 14.75 -30.70
C PRO A 38 3.78 14.56 -29.39
N GLY A 39 2.97 13.50 -29.33
CA GLY A 39 2.24 13.14 -28.13
C GLY A 39 3.17 13.29 -26.94
N SER A 40 2.76 14.12 -25.99
CA SER A 40 3.42 14.28 -24.70
C SER A 40 3.77 12.89 -24.19
N VAL A 41 5.05 12.55 -24.20
CA VAL A 41 5.55 11.37 -23.51
C VAL A 41 5.20 11.63 -22.06
N GLN A 42 4.16 10.96 -21.57
CA GLN A 42 3.79 11.01 -20.17
C GLN A 42 5.02 10.51 -19.41
N ALA A 43 5.65 11.42 -18.65
CA ALA A 43 6.78 11.05 -17.81
C ALA A 43 6.35 9.86 -16.95
N ALA A 44 7.15 8.80 -16.94
CA ALA A 44 6.84 7.62 -16.16
C ALA A 44 6.66 8.04 -14.69
N THR A 45 5.45 7.87 -14.19
CA THR A 45 5.06 8.19 -12.82
C THR A 45 5.41 6.99 -11.95
N GLY A 46 6.43 7.12 -11.10
CA GLY A 46 6.82 6.08 -10.16
C GLY A 46 8.19 6.36 -9.54
N VAL A 47 8.58 5.50 -8.61
CA VAL A 47 9.90 5.52 -7.96
C VAL A 47 10.82 4.45 -8.55
N THR A 48 12.11 4.57 -8.28
CA THR A 48 13.09 3.52 -8.57
C THR A 48 13.40 2.77 -7.29
N CYS A 49 13.27 1.44 -7.34
CA CYS A 49 13.58 0.54 -6.25
C CYS A 49 14.80 -0.31 -6.61
N GLU A 50 15.65 -0.58 -5.63
CA GLU A 50 16.80 -1.47 -5.77
C GLU A 50 16.55 -2.77 -5.01
N TYR A 51 16.98 -3.89 -5.60
CA TYR A 51 16.87 -5.23 -5.03
C TYR A 51 18.25 -5.91 -5.03
N PRO A 52 19.19 -5.46 -4.17
CA PRO A 52 20.55 -6.00 -4.15
C PRO A 52 20.55 -7.48 -3.81
N SER A 53 21.40 -8.27 -4.49
CA SER A 53 21.54 -9.70 -4.19
C SER A 53 22.07 -9.94 -2.78
N ASP A 54 21.52 -10.95 -2.11
CA ASP A 54 21.83 -11.36 -0.74
C ASP A 54 21.98 -12.90 -0.65
N GLY A 55 22.65 -13.48 -1.64
CA GLY A 55 22.89 -14.92 -1.73
C GLY A 55 21.78 -15.66 -2.47
N GLU A 56 21.72 -16.98 -2.24
CA GLU A 56 20.78 -17.85 -2.94
C GLU A 56 19.38 -17.77 -2.33
N PRO A 57 18.32 -17.73 -3.15
CA PRO A 57 16.96 -17.69 -2.64
C PRO A 57 16.58 -19.03 -2.00
N ALA A 58 15.79 -18.97 -0.93
CA ALA A 58 15.26 -20.16 -0.24
C ALA A 58 14.37 -21.04 -1.14
N ARG A 59 13.77 -20.42 -2.16
CA ARG A 59 12.96 -21.06 -3.21
C ARG A 59 13.23 -20.31 -4.52
N PRO A 60 13.24 -20.97 -5.70
CA PRO A 60 13.44 -20.28 -6.97
C PRO A 60 12.46 -19.12 -7.16
N VAL A 61 13.01 -17.93 -7.41
CA VAL A 61 12.27 -16.68 -7.62
C VAL A 61 13.19 -15.66 -8.29
N ASP A 62 12.61 -14.75 -9.07
CA ASP A 62 13.33 -13.62 -9.66
C ASP A 62 13.03 -12.32 -8.89
N PRO A 63 14.03 -11.44 -8.68
CA PRO A 63 13.78 -10.10 -8.16
C PRO A 63 12.83 -9.32 -9.09
N PRO A 64 11.92 -8.49 -8.55
CA PRO A 64 11.04 -7.67 -9.36
C PRO A 64 11.78 -6.61 -10.17
N VAL A 65 11.11 -6.08 -11.20
CA VAL A 65 11.57 -4.88 -11.90
C VAL A 65 11.47 -3.68 -10.96
N GLY A 66 12.57 -2.96 -10.80
CA GLY A 66 12.68 -1.80 -9.91
C GLY A 66 12.47 -0.45 -10.57
N GLU A 67 12.30 -0.39 -11.89
CA GLU A 67 12.05 0.87 -12.60
C GLU A 67 10.56 1.18 -12.68
N ASN A 68 10.19 2.46 -12.45
CA ASN A 68 8.81 2.95 -12.56
C ASN A 68 7.83 2.22 -11.64
N VAL A 69 8.28 1.88 -10.43
CA VAL A 69 7.45 1.23 -9.42
C VAL A 69 6.35 2.20 -8.98
N PRO A 70 5.06 1.79 -9.02
CA PRO A 70 3.96 2.65 -8.57
C PRO A 70 4.08 3.01 -7.07
N ASP A 71 4.01 4.29 -6.76
CA ASP A 71 4.14 4.87 -5.41
C ASP A 71 2.84 5.49 -4.89
N GLN A 72 1.71 5.12 -5.49
CA GLN A 72 0.38 5.62 -5.14
C GLN A 72 -0.66 4.51 -5.21
N GLY A 73 -1.71 4.66 -4.39
CA GLY A 73 -2.83 3.72 -4.33
C GLY A 73 -2.51 2.44 -3.54
N THR A 74 -3.42 1.49 -3.60
CA THR A 74 -3.34 0.26 -2.79
C THR A 74 -3.42 -1.00 -3.64
N VAL A 75 -2.98 -2.13 -3.06
CA VAL A 75 -3.15 -3.49 -3.61
C VAL A 75 -3.94 -4.33 -2.62
N GLY A 76 -5.00 -4.98 -3.08
CA GLY A 76 -5.68 -6.02 -2.32
C GLY A 76 -4.99 -7.38 -2.54
N LEU A 77 -4.84 -8.16 -1.48
CA LEU A 77 -4.25 -9.49 -1.54
C LEU A 77 -4.82 -10.38 -0.44
N THR A 78 -5.17 -11.62 -0.77
CA THR A 78 -5.68 -12.59 0.20
C THR A 78 -4.59 -13.63 0.48
N LEU A 79 -4.24 -13.81 1.76
CA LEU A 79 -3.48 -14.97 2.22
C LEU A 79 -4.46 -16.09 2.56
N HIS A 80 -4.42 -17.19 1.82
CA HIS A 80 -5.21 -18.38 2.15
C HIS A 80 -4.46 -19.18 3.22
N LEU A 81 -4.75 -18.95 4.50
CA LEU A 81 -4.18 -19.75 5.57
C LEU A 81 -5.01 -21.01 5.82
N THR A 82 -4.36 -22.06 6.33
CA THR A 82 -5.04 -23.27 6.83
C THR A 82 -6.12 -22.98 7.87
N ALA A 83 -6.00 -21.87 8.59
CA ALA A 83 -6.95 -21.44 9.63
C ALA A 83 -8.09 -20.54 9.08
N GLY A 84 -8.00 -20.06 7.85
CA GLY A 84 -8.94 -19.11 7.25
C GLY A 84 -8.23 -18.09 6.35
N ASP A 85 -9.03 -17.36 5.58
CA ASP A 85 -8.52 -16.29 4.71
C ASP A 85 -8.15 -15.05 5.53
N VAL A 86 -7.10 -14.35 5.11
CA VAL A 86 -6.66 -13.08 5.68
C VAL A 86 -6.49 -12.08 4.55
N ASP A 87 -7.39 -11.10 4.48
CA ASP A 87 -7.37 -10.08 3.44
C ASP A 87 -6.48 -8.91 3.85
N LEU A 88 -5.54 -8.56 2.97
CA LEU A 88 -4.57 -7.48 3.14
C LEU A 88 -4.87 -6.33 2.19
N THR A 89 -4.74 -5.11 2.69
CA THR A 89 -4.63 -3.89 1.88
C THR A 89 -3.22 -3.34 2.01
N LEU A 90 -2.44 -3.40 0.94
CA LEU A 90 -1.06 -2.92 0.87
C LEU A 90 -1.01 -1.48 0.36
N ASP A 91 -0.19 -0.62 0.96
CA ASP A 91 -0.15 0.82 0.70
C ASP A 91 1.15 1.22 -0.02
N ARG A 92 1.03 1.49 -1.33
CA ARG A 92 2.17 1.87 -2.17
C ARG A 92 2.73 3.25 -1.85
N ALA A 93 1.94 4.15 -1.26
CA ALA A 93 2.41 5.48 -0.91
C ALA A 93 3.31 5.47 0.32
N LYS A 94 3.15 4.46 1.19
CA LYS A 94 3.99 4.29 2.38
C LYS A 94 5.26 3.50 2.09
N ALA A 95 5.14 2.41 1.33
CA ALA A 95 6.23 1.46 1.16
C ALA A 95 6.27 0.89 -0.28
N PRO A 96 6.50 1.72 -1.31
CA PRO A 96 6.42 1.30 -2.71
C PRO A 96 7.34 0.12 -3.05
N CYS A 97 8.59 0.12 -2.58
CA CYS A 97 9.55 -0.92 -2.91
C CYS A 97 9.23 -2.24 -2.22
N THR A 98 8.74 -2.17 -0.98
CA THR A 98 8.25 -3.30 -0.21
C THR A 98 7.01 -3.91 -0.85
N VAL A 99 6.00 -3.11 -1.20
CA VAL A 99 4.77 -3.59 -1.84
C VAL A 99 5.07 -4.23 -3.20
N ASN A 100 5.96 -3.62 -4.00
CA ASN A 100 6.38 -4.19 -5.28
C ASN A 100 7.06 -5.55 -5.13
N SER A 101 7.97 -5.68 -4.15
CA SER A 101 8.60 -6.96 -3.82
C SER A 101 7.56 -7.99 -3.37
N PHE A 102 6.70 -7.63 -2.42
CA PHE A 102 5.69 -8.54 -1.87
C PHE A 102 4.72 -9.06 -2.95
N VAL A 103 4.24 -8.18 -3.83
CA VAL A 103 3.36 -8.54 -4.95
C VAL A 103 4.06 -9.47 -5.92
N SER A 104 5.30 -9.16 -6.33
CA SER A 104 6.06 -10.02 -7.24
C SER A 104 6.31 -11.42 -6.66
N LEU A 105 6.66 -11.50 -5.36
CA LEU A 105 6.83 -12.77 -4.66
C LEU A 105 5.52 -13.57 -4.63
N ALA A 106 4.39 -12.92 -4.37
CA ALA A 106 3.07 -13.54 -4.38
C ALA A 106 2.69 -14.06 -5.78
N GLU A 107 2.87 -13.25 -6.84
CA GLU A 107 2.59 -13.65 -8.23
C GLU A 107 3.42 -14.85 -8.69
N GLN A 108 4.63 -15.00 -8.13
CA GLN A 108 5.52 -16.13 -8.41
C GLN A 108 5.24 -17.36 -7.52
N GLY A 109 4.24 -17.32 -6.64
CA GLY A 109 3.92 -18.43 -5.71
C GLY A 109 5.00 -18.67 -4.66
N TYR A 110 5.80 -17.64 -4.34
CA TYR A 110 6.91 -17.78 -3.39
C TYR A 110 6.42 -18.13 -1.98
N PHE A 111 5.24 -17.64 -1.60
CA PHE A 111 4.62 -17.87 -0.29
C PHE A 111 3.75 -19.13 -0.23
N ASP A 112 3.53 -19.81 -1.35
CA ASP A 112 2.66 -20.99 -1.40
C ASP A 112 3.26 -22.15 -0.59
N ASP A 113 2.42 -22.87 0.14
CA ASP A 113 2.81 -23.98 1.02
C ASP A 113 3.94 -23.60 2.00
N THR A 114 3.90 -22.38 2.57
CA THR A 114 4.90 -21.90 3.55
C THR A 114 4.32 -21.72 4.95
N GLN A 115 5.09 -22.06 5.97
CA GLN A 115 4.66 -21.96 7.37
C GLN A 115 4.94 -20.57 7.93
N CYS A 116 3.98 -20.03 8.68
CA CYS A 116 4.23 -18.98 9.65
C CYS A 116 5.00 -19.57 10.83
N HIS A 117 6.31 -19.42 10.80
CA HIS A 117 7.24 -20.14 11.66
C HIS A 117 7.37 -19.55 13.07
N ARG A 118 6.82 -18.35 13.31
CA ARG A 118 7.02 -17.67 14.59
C ARG A 118 5.78 -16.91 15.05
N LEU A 119 5.25 -17.28 16.19
CA LEU A 119 4.26 -16.55 16.97
C LEU A 119 4.93 -15.98 18.23
N VAL A 120 4.55 -14.76 18.60
CA VAL A 120 4.88 -14.16 19.89
C VAL A 120 3.59 -13.72 20.57
N ASP A 121 3.39 -14.14 21.81
CA ASP A 121 2.20 -13.90 22.63
C ASP A 121 2.49 -13.20 23.97
N TYR A 122 3.71 -12.69 24.12
CA TYR A 122 4.13 -11.92 25.28
C TYR A 122 5.04 -10.75 24.89
N GLY A 123 4.73 -9.57 25.42
CA GLY A 123 5.50 -8.34 25.24
C GLY A 123 5.29 -7.69 23.87
N ILE A 124 5.40 -8.47 22.80
CA ILE A 124 4.98 -8.12 21.44
C ILE A 124 4.02 -9.19 20.91
N PHE A 125 3.10 -8.81 20.03
CA PHE A 125 1.99 -9.67 19.61
C PHE A 125 1.94 -9.82 18.09
N ILE A 126 2.74 -10.75 17.58
CA ILE A 126 2.94 -10.92 16.13
C ILE A 126 2.89 -12.40 15.70
N LEU A 127 2.42 -12.63 14.49
CA LEU A 127 2.61 -13.88 13.74
C LEU A 127 3.49 -13.59 12.52
N GLN A 128 4.67 -14.19 12.45
CA GLN A 128 5.69 -13.97 11.44
C GLN A 128 5.72 -15.13 10.43
N CYS A 129 5.75 -14.77 9.15
CA CYS A 129 5.63 -15.65 8.00
C CYS A 129 6.64 -15.25 6.90
N GLY A 130 6.56 -15.89 5.72
CA GLY A 130 7.31 -15.48 4.53
C GLY A 130 8.72 -16.04 4.40
N ASP A 131 9.08 -17.05 5.21
CA ASP A 131 10.28 -17.86 5.04
C ASP A 131 9.91 -19.26 4.50
N PRO A 132 10.21 -19.58 3.22
CA PRO A 132 9.92 -20.90 2.67
C PRO A 132 10.60 -22.08 3.38
N THR A 133 11.69 -21.81 4.12
CA THR A 133 12.41 -22.84 4.89
C THR A 133 11.85 -23.02 6.30
N ALA A 134 11.02 -22.08 6.77
CA ALA A 134 10.51 -22.00 8.14
C ALA A 134 11.59 -21.95 9.24
N THR A 135 12.86 -21.63 8.92
CA THR A 135 13.94 -21.54 9.92
C THR A 135 14.08 -20.14 10.52
N GLY A 136 13.42 -19.15 9.95
CA GLY A 136 13.55 -17.72 10.28
C GLY A 136 14.77 -17.06 9.62
N THR A 137 15.54 -17.78 8.82
CA THR A 137 16.76 -17.27 8.16
C THR A 137 16.69 -17.29 6.64
N GLY A 138 15.65 -17.89 6.06
CA GLY A 138 15.45 -17.88 4.61
C GLY A 138 14.96 -16.53 4.10
N GLY A 139 15.14 -16.31 2.80
CA GLY A 139 14.80 -15.08 2.11
C GLY A 139 14.86 -15.26 0.59
N PRO A 140 14.48 -14.23 -0.19
CA PRO A 140 14.26 -14.34 -1.63
C PRO A 140 15.55 -14.17 -2.45
N GLY A 141 16.73 -14.24 -1.81
CA GLY A 141 18.02 -14.04 -2.47
C GLY A 141 18.37 -12.57 -2.75
N TYR A 142 17.56 -11.64 -2.26
CA TYR A 142 17.80 -10.20 -2.33
C TYR A 142 17.27 -9.48 -1.07
N THR A 143 17.73 -8.24 -0.85
CA THR A 143 17.19 -7.36 0.19
C THR A 143 16.32 -6.24 -0.38
N ILE A 144 15.48 -5.66 0.48
CA ILE A 144 14.68 -4.46 0.23
C ILE A 144 15.00 -3.37 1.27
N PRO A 145 14.84 -2.08 0.93
CA PRO A 145 15.10 -0.97 1.84
C PRO A 145 14.06 -0.89 2.98
N ASP A 146 14.45 -0.23 4.06
CA ASP A 146 13.52 0.21 5.10
C ASP A 146 12.77 1.47 4.60
N GLU A 147 11.43 1.44 4.62
CA GLU A 147 10.54 2.54 4.19
C GLU A 147 9.75 3.04 5.40
N LEU A 148 10.47 3.71 6.31
CA LEU A 148 9.97 4.04 7.65
C LEU A 148 9.21 5.37 7.69
N ASP A 149 8.07 5.37 8.37
CA ASP A 149 7.45 6.59 8.89
C ASP A 149 8.36 7.18 10.00
N PRO A 150 8.40 8.50 10.21
CA PRO A 150 9.08 9.09 11.37
C PRO A 150 8.59 8.59 12.74
N ALA A 151 7.34 8.12 12.86
CA ALA A 151 6.76 7.63 14.11
C ALA A 151 5.72 6.50 13.91
N PRO A 152 6.12 5.34 13.35
CA PRO A 152 5.20 4.25 13.12
C PRO A 152 4.69 3.71 14.45
N THR A 153 3.42 3.36 14.44
CA THR A 153 2.79 2.56 15.49
C THR A 153 2.35 1.24 14.88
N TYR A 154 2.17 0.23 15.73
CA TYR A 154 1.85 -1.12 15.31
C TYR A 154 0.58 -1.60 16.05
N PRO A 155 -0.60 -1.00 15.76
CA PRO A 155 -1.86 -1.50 16.28
C PRO A 155 -2.18 -2.89 15.70
N ALA A 156 -3.09 -3.60 16.36
CA ALA A 156 -3.70 -4.82 15.81
C ALA A 156 -4.18 -4.59 14.37
N GLY A 157 -3.94 -5.56 13.49
CA GLY A 157 -4.23 -5.46 12.06
C GLY A 157 -3.07 -4.93 11.22
N THR A 158 -1.94 -4.51 11.81
CA THR A 158 -0.79 -4.01 11.04
C THR A 158 -0.05 -5.14 10.32
N VAL A 159 0.38 -4.90 9.08
CA VAL A 159 1.30 -5.76 8.33
C VAL A 159 2.63 -5.02 8.15
N ALA A 160 3.72 -5.63 8.61
CA ALA A 160 5.04 -5.01 8.55
C ALA A 160 6.15 -6.00 8.18
N MET A 161 7.22 -5.50 7.59
CA MET A 161 8.33 -6.33 7.15
C MET A 161 9.21 -6.73 8.32
N ALA A 162 9.52 -8.02 8.40
CA ALA A 162 10.62 -8.50 9.20
C ALA A 162 11.93 -8.22 8.46
N LYS A 163 12.99 -7.99 9.24
CA LYS A 163 14.33 -7.73 8.71
C LYS A 163 15.38 -8.29 9.64
N ARG A 164 16.60 -8.43 9.11
CA ARG A 164 17.78 -8.64 9.93
C ARG A 164 18.24 -7.28 10.49
N GLN A 165 19.28 -7.31 11.31
CA GLN A 165 20.03 -6.11 11.63
C GLN A 165 21.34 -6.20 10.84
N PRO A 166 21.78 -5.15 10.13
CA PRO A 166 21.40 -3.71 10.20
C PRO A 166 20.15 -3.29 9.37
N PRO A 167 19.81 -1.97 9.26
CA PRO A 167 18.80 -1.45 8.33
C PRO A 167 18.97 -1.91 6.88
N ASP A 168 17.89 -1.78 6.09
CA ASP A 168 17.83 -2.13 4.66
C ASP A 168 18.10 -3.62 4.37
N THR A 169 17.61 -4.48 5.25
CA THR A 169 17.76 -5.94 5.16
C THR A 169 16.45 -6.70 5.21
N GLY A 170 15.34 -6.02 4.91
CA GLY A 170 14.08 -6.70 4.62
C GLY A 170 14.27 -7.66 3.44
N GLY A 171 13.42 -8.69 3.36
CA GLY A 171 13.46 -9.66 2.28
C GLY A 171 12.04 -10.11 1.93
N SER A 172 11.73 -11.36 2.25
CA SER A 172 10.39 -11.94 2.05
C SER A 172 9.60 -12.11 3.35
N GLN A 173 10.27 -12.07 4.50
CA GLN A 173 9.63 -12.32 5.79
C GLN A 173 8.85 -11.09 6.26
N PHE A 174 7.63 -11.32 6.74
CA PHE A 174 6.73 -10.29 7.23
C PHE A 174 6.07 -10.76 8.52
N PHE A 175 5.44 -9.85 9.25
CA PHE A 175 4.64 -10.18 10.41
C PHE A 175 3.29 -9.49 10.41
N LEU A 176 2.31 -10.22 10.94
CA LEU A 176 0.93 -9.85 11.15
C LEU A 176 0.75 -9.52 12.62
N VAL A 177 0.41 -8.27 12.93
CA VAL A 177 0.20 -7.81 14.31
C VAL A 177 -1.21 -8.18 14.76
N TRP A 178 -1.33 -9.05 15.75
CA TRP A 178 -2.65 -9.56 16.20
C TRP A 178 -3.16 -8.92 17.48
N ALA A 179 -2.33 -8.16 18.19
CA ALA A 179 -2.74 -7.23 19.25
C ALA A 179 -1.78 -6.02 19.26
N ASP A 180 -2.23 -4.89 19.81
CA ASP A 180 -1.42 -3.67 19.89
C ASP A 180 -0.05 -3.94 20.50
N THR A 181 1.01 -3.66 19.75
CA THR A 181 2.37 -4.08 20.10
C THR A 181 3.34 -2.90 20.19
N PRO A 182 4.15 -2.79 21.26
CA PRO A 182 5.14 -1.73 21.42
C PRO A 182 6.45 -2.11 20.71
N LEU A 183 6.41 -2.24 19.38
CA LEU A 183 7.64 -2.45 18.59
C LEU A 183 8.41 -1.14 18.41
N PRO A 184 9.76 -1.19 18.34
CA PRO A 184 10.55 -0.02 17.97
C PRO A 184 10.21 0.42 16.53
N PRO A 185 10.40 1.70 16.18
CA PRO A 185 10.06 2.24 14.87
C PRO A 185 11.09 1.88 13.79
N GLU A 186 11.40 0.58 13.66
CA GLU A 186 12.45 0.05 12.79
C GLU A 186 11.91 -0.85 11.67
N TYR A 187 10.60 -1.08 11.61
CA TYR A 187 10.00 -2.03 10.67
C TYR A 187 9.07 -1.31 9.70
N THR A 188 9.28 -1.53 8.40
CA THR A 188 8.44 -0.98 7.34
C THR A 188 7.00 -1.48 7.49
N VAL A 189 6.07 -0.57 7.78
CA VAL A 189 4.63 -0.84 7.72
C VAL A 189 4.16 -0.66 6.28
N PHE A 190 3.72 -1.73 5.64
CA PHE A 190 3.36 -1.71 4.21
C PHE A 190 1.91 -2.11 3.93
N GLY A 191 1.12 -2.43 4.96
CA GLY A 191 -0.29 -2.73 4.77
C GLY A 191 -1.06 -2.97 6.07
N THR A 192 -2.33 -3.32 5.92
CA THR A 192 -3.25 -3.67 7.00
C THR A 192 -4.06 -4.91 6.66
N MET A 193 -4.35 -5.72 7.67
CA MET A 193 -5.33 -6.80 7.63
C MET A 193 -6.73 -6.25 7.82
N ASP A 194 -7.71 -6.89 7.22
CA ASP A 194 -9.12 -6.71 7.54
C ASP A 194 -9.45 -7.33 8.92
N GLN A 195 -10.69 -7.10 9.40
CA GLN A 195 -11.09 -7.58 10.72
C GLN A 195 -11.26 -9.10 10.76
N GLU A 196 -11.76 -9.73 9.70
CA GLU A 196 -11.96 -11.18 9.68
C GLU A 196 -10.61 -11.90 9.68
N GLY A 197 -9.64 -11.39 8.90
CA GLY A 197 -8.26 -11.87 8.93
C GLY A 197 -7.57 -11.67 10.29
N LEU A 198 -7.79 -10.53 10.95
CA LEU A 198 -7.29 -10.32 12.32
C LEU A 198 -7.85 -11.36 13.31
N ASP A 199 -9.13 -11.69 13.21
CA ASP A 199 -9.77 -12.70 14.07
C ASP A 199 -9.18 -14.10 13.82
N VAL A 200 -8.86 -14.44 12.56
CA VAL A 200 -8.15 -15.68 12.19
C VAL A 200 -6.77 -15.74 12.86
N VAL A 201 -5.96 -14.69 12.73
CA VAL A 201 -4.62 -14.64 13.32
C VAL A 201 -4.67 -14.66 14.85
N ALA A 202 -5.62 -13.94 15.46
CA ALA A 202 -5.85 -13.99 16.91
C ALA A 202 -6.29 -15.39 17.37
N GLY A 203 -7.06 -16.11 16.56
CA GLY A 203 -7.45 -17.51 16.82
C GLY A 203 -6.28 -18.49 16.77
N ILE A 204 -5.31 -18.27 15.88
CA ILE A 204 -4.01 -18.99 15.90
C ILE A 204 -3.28 -18.67 17.21
N ALA A 205 -3.16 -17.38 17.54
CA ALA A 205 -2.42 -16.93 18.72
C ALA A 205 -3.02 -17.46 20.04
N ALA A 206 -4.34 -17.56 20.14
CA ALA A 206 -5.04 -18.07 21.32
C ALA A 206 -4.70 -19.53 21.67
N GLN A 207 -4.16 -20.30 20.73
CA GLN A 207 -3.69 -21.67 20.96
C GLN A 207 -2.28 -21.72 21.55
N GLY A 208 -1.59 -20.57 21.62
CA GLY A 208 -0.28 -20.40 22.21
C GLY A 208 0.87 -20.92 21.34
N VAL A 209 2.07 -20.83 21.89
CA VAL A 209 3.30 -21.31 21.29
C VAL A 209 3.69 -22.71 21.78
N ASP A 210 4.52 -23.39 20.99
CA ASP A 210 5.10 -24.68 21.36
C ASP A 210 5.97 -24.52 22.62
N GLY A 211 5.77 -25.41 23.60
CA GLY A 211 6.44 -25.31 24.90
C GLY A 211 7.95 -25.61 24.87
N THR A 212 8.48 -26.13 23.76
CA THR A 212 9.90 -26.49 23.61
C THR A 212 10.74 -25.34 23.07
N ASP A 213 10.27 -24.65 22.04
CA ASP A 213 10.97 -23.52 21.42
C ASP A 213 10.40 -22.14 21.80
N GLN A 214 9.20 -22.10 22.37
CA GLN A 214 8.47 -20.90 22.79
C GLN A 214 8.24 -19.89 21.67
N THR A 215 8.28 -20.33 20.41
CA THR A 215 8.10 -19.44 19.27
C THR A 215 7.25 -20.05 18.15
N SER A 216 7.22 -21.37 17.98
CA SER A 216 6.38 -21.98 16.94
C SER A 216 4.91 -21.92 17.34
N PRO A 217 3.97 -21.56 16.45
CA PRO A 217 2.55 -21.61 16.78
C PRO A 217 2.11 -23.07 17.04
N ASN A 218 1.29 -23.31 18.08
CA ASN A 218 0.68 -24.63 18.29
C ASN A 218 -0.37 -24.95 17.23
N ALA A 219 -1.09 -23.93 16.77
CA ALA A 219 -2.03 -24.05 15.66
C ALA A 219 -1.26 -24.15 14.34
N GLU A 220 -1.74 -24.97 13.42
CA GLU A 220 -1.20 -25.00 12.06
C GLU A 220 -1.50 -23.66 11.35
N ALA A 221 -0.45 -22.90 11.08
CA ALA A 221 -0.51 -21.61 10.41
C ALA A 221 0.32 -21.66 9.13
N ARG A 222 -0.22 -22.28 8.09
CA ARG A 222 0.42 -22.36 6.77
C ARG A 222 -0.32 -21.49 5.76
N ILE A 223 0.43 -20.73 4.97
CA ILE A 223 -0.06 -20.08 3.76
C ILE A 223 -0.15 -21.16 2.68
N GLU A 224 -1.36 -21.53 2.29
CA GLU A 224 -1.60 -22.50 1.23
C GLU A 224 -1.33 -21.87 -0.13
N SER A 225 -1.82 -20.64 -0.33
CA SER A 225 -1.57 -19.84 -1.53
C SER A 225 -1.86 -18.35 -1.28
N VAL A 226 -1.50 -17.51 -2.24
CA VAL A 226 -1.78 -16.07 -2.21
C VAL A 226 -2.50 -15.64 -3.48
N THR A 227 -3.60 -14.89 -3.34
CA THR A 227 -4.38 -14.36 -4.46
C THR A 227 -4.33 -12.84 -4.49
N LEU A 228 -4.10 -12.24 -5.65
CA LEU A 228 -4.25 -10.78 -5.84
C LEU A 228 -5.70 -10.42 -6.14
N GLY A 229 -6.17 -9.33 -5.52
CA GLY A 229 -7.52 -8.78 -5.69
C GLY A 229 -7.71 -7.84 -6.88
#